data_AF-A0A832TV22-F1
#
_entry.id   AF-A0A832TV22-F1
#
_cell.length_a   1.000
_cell.length_b   1.000
_cell.length_c   1.000
_cell.angle_alpha   90.00
_cell.angle_beta   90.00
_cell.angle_gamma   90.00
#
_symmetry.space_group_name_H-M   'P 1'
#
loop_
_entity.id
_entity.type
_entity.pdbx_description
1 polymer ?
#
loop_
_entity_poly.entity_id
_entity_poly.type
_entity_poly.pdbx_seq_one_letter_code
_entity_poly.pdbx_strand_id
1 'polypeptide(L)' 'MKTDIQVIKEEVSEIKNLLNDLIHQNETIGMMKISERSLHQFLQDEPDIYTLDDAKVVYR' A
#
# COMPACT_ATOMS: atom_id res chain seq x y z
N MET A 1 -15.66 5.24 -40.56
CA MET A 1 -14.85 4.06 -40.17
C MET A 1 -13.57 4.57 -39.56
N LYS A 2 -13.24 4.16 -38.33
CA LYS A 2 -11.88 4.34 -37.84
C LYS A 2 -10.95 3.46 -38.68
N THR A 3 -9.77 3.96 -39.00
CA THR A 3 -8.75 3.15 -39.68
C THR A 3 -8.13 2.19 -38.68
N ASP A 4 -7.61 1.05 -39.16
CA ASP A 4 -6.94 0.06 -38.28
C ASP A 4 -5.83 0.71 -37.45
N ILE A 5 -5.10 1.66 -38.05
CA ILE A 5 -4.08 2.47 -37.36
C ILE A 5 -4.66 3.24 -36.17
N GLN A 6 -5.87 3.76 -36.31
CA GLN A 6 -6.53 4.55 -35.27
C GLN A 6 -7.00 3.65 -34.11
N VAL A 7 -7.51 2.46 -34.42
CA VAL A 7 -7.85 1.44 -33.41
C VAL A 7 -6.61 0.98 -32.65
N ILE A 8 -5.53 0.64 -33.36
CA ILE A 8 -4.25 0.23 -32.74
C ILE A 8 -3.73 1.32 -31.80
N LYS A 9 -3.80 2.60 -32.21
CA LYS A 9 -3.35 3.72 -31.35
C LYS A 9 -4.18 3.84 -30.08
N GLU A 10 -5.49 3.61 -30.16
CA GLU A 10 -6.39 3.65 -29.00
C GLU A 10 -6.06 2.50 -28.04
N GLU A 11 -5.93 1.27 -28.54
CA GLU A 11 -5.58 0.10 -27.72
C GLU A 11 -4.20 0.26 -27.05
N VAL A 12 -3.20 0.77 -27.78
CA VAL A 12 -1.87 1.06 -27.21
C VAL A 12 -1.95 2.12 -26.11
N SER A 13 -2.80 3.14 -26.28
CA SER A 13 -3.01 4.15 -25.25
C SER A 13 -3.68 3.57 -24.00
N GLU A 14 -4.63 2.65 -24.16
CA GLU A 14 -5.27 1.95 -23.05
C GLU A 14 -4.27 1.07 -22.30
N ILE A 15 -3.46 0.28 -23.03
CA ILE A 15 -2.41 -0.56 -22.45
C ILE A 15 -1.42 0.29 -21.64
N LYS A 16 -1.02 1.45 -22.17
CA LYS A 16 -0.13 2.39 -21.45
C LYS A 16 -0.74 2.85 -20.13
N ASN A 17 -2.04 3.19 -20.13
CA ASN A 17 -2.71 3.64 -18.92
C ASN A 17 -2.80 2.52 -17.87
N LEU A 18 -3.18 1.31 -18.28
CA LEU A 18 -3.22 0.13 -17.40
C LEU A 18 -1.84 -0.18 -16.80
N LEU A 19 -0.77 -0.03 -17.59
CA LEU A 19 0.60 -0.22 -17.11
C LEU A 19 0.98 0.81 -16.03
N ASN A 20 0.61 2.08 -16.24
CA ASN A 20 0.87 3.13 -15.26
C ASN A 20 0.12 2.86 -13.94
N ASP A 21 -1.15 2.47 -14.02
CA ASP A 21 -1.96 2.13 -12.84
C ASP A 21 -1.34 0.97 -12.06
N LEU A 22 -0.90 -0.08 -12.76
CA LEU A 22 -0.25 -1.24 -12.16
C LEU A 22 1.08 -0.87 -11.49
N ILE A 23 1.87 0.00 -12.11
CA ILE A 23 3.12 0.51 -11.51
C ILE A 23 2.82 1.25 -10.22
N HIS A 24 1.87 2.18 -10.22
CA HIS A 24 1.51 2.95 -9.03
C HIS A 24 0.96 2.09 -7.89
N GLN A 25 0.15 1.07 -8.20
CA GLN A 25 -0.31 0.11 -7.20
C GLN A 25 0.86 -0.66 -6.58
N ASN A 26 1.82 -1.08 -7.40
CA ASN A 26 2.97 -1.83 -6.92
C ASN A 26 3.91 -0.97 -6.06
N GLU A 27 4.12 0.30 -6.42
CA GLU A 27 4.85 1.27 -5.61
C GLU A 27 4.18 1.48 -4.26
N THR A 28 2.85 1.61 -4.25
CA THR A 28 2.06 1.77 -3.02
C THR A 28 2.22 0.56 -2.11
N ILE A 29 2.05 -0.66 -2.65
CA ILE A 29 2.23 -1.91 -1.89
C ILE A 29 3.67 -2.05 -1.38
N GLY A 30 4.65 -1.68 -2.21
CA GLY A 30 6.06 -1.65 -1.82
C GLY A 30 6.30 -0.76 -0.61
N MET A 31 5.79 0.47 -0.66
CA MET A 31 5.86 1.40 0.47
C MET A 31 5.17 0.84 1.72
N MET A 32 3.96 0.29 1.59
CA MET A 32 3.24 -0.30 2.72
C MET A 32 4.04 -1.41 3.40
N LYS A 33 4.64 -2.32 2.62
CA LYS A 33 5.47 -3.42 3.17
C LYS A 33 6.74 -2.93 3.85
N ILE A 34 7.37 -1.89 3.32
CA ILE A 34 8.56 -1.29 3.93
C ILE A 34 8.16 -0.63 5.26
N SER A 35 7.08 0.14 5.28
CA SER A 35 6.56 0.77 6.48
C SER A 35 6.16 -0.25 7.54
N GLU A 36 5.48 -1.34 7.15
CA GLU A 36 5.12 -2.45 8.05
C GLU A 36 6.36 -3.04 8.73
N ARG A 37 7.39 -3.39 7.93
CA ARG A 37 8.63 -3.97 8.46
C ARG A 37 9.37 -3.01 9.38
N SER A 38 9.46 -1.74 8.98
CA SER A 38 10.11 -0.70 9.78
C SER A 38 9.38 -0.47 11.11
N LEU A 39 8.05 -0.43 11.09
CA LEU A 39 7.25 -0.23 12.29
C LEU A 39 7.34 -1.45 13.21
N HIS A 40 7.28 -2.65 12.65
CA HIS A 40 7.46 -3.87 13.43
C HIS A 40 8.82 -3.90 14.12
N GLN A 41 9.91 -3.60 13.39
CA GLN A 41 11.25 -3.55 13.96
C GLN A 41 11.37 -2.46 15.04
N PHE A 42 10.74 -1.30 14.85
CA PHE A 42 10.73 -0.24 15.85
C PHE A 42 10.04 -0.66 17.15
N LEU A 43 8.88 -1.34 17.04
CA LEU A 43 8.09 -1.77 18.20
C LEU A 43 8.65 -3.03 18.88
N GLN A 44 9.49 -3.82 18.21
CA GLN A 44 10.08 -5.04 18.81
C GLN A 44 10.95 -4.76 20.02
N ASP A 45 11.59 -3.59 20.06
CA ASP A 45 12.47 -3.17 21.16
C ASP A 45 11.70 -2.41 22.25
N GLU A 46 10.40 -2.16 22.08
CA GLU A 46 9.60 -1.47 23.08
C GLU A 46 9.22 -2.42 24.23
N PRO A 47 9.50 -2.04 25.49
CA PRO A 47 9.05 -2.81 26.65
C PRO A 47 7.52 -2.75 26.75
N ASP A 48 6.91 -3.82 27.25
CA ASP A 48 5.47 -3.80 27.58
C ASP A 48 5.25 -2.88 28.79
N ILE A 49 4.82 -1.64 28.50
CA ILE A 49 4.65 -0.58 29.51
C ILE A 49 3.27 -0.60 30.18
N TYR A 50 2.37 -1.51 29.77
CA TYR A 50 1.05 -1.65 30.38
C TYR A 50 0.86 -3.03 30.98
N THR A 51 0.45 -3.06 32.24
CA THR A 51 0.10 -4.28 32.94
C THR A 51 -1.40 -4.45 33.02
N LEU A 52 -1.86 -5.68 33.28
CA LEU A 52 -3.28 -5.95 33.55
C LEU A 52 -3.83 -5.16 34.74
N ASP A 53 -2.96 -4.67 35.63
CA ASP A 53 -3.35 -3.84 36.76
C ASP A 53 -3.63 -2.39 36.33
N ASP A 54 -2.99 -1.87 35.28
CA ASP A 54 -3.29 -0.56 34.69
C ASP A 54 -4.67 -0.55 34.01
N ALA A 55 -5.10 -1.68 33.45
CA ALA A 55 -6.40 -1.81 32.78
C ALA A 55 -7.61 -1.65 33.72
N LYS A 56 -7.45 -1.90 35.03
CA LYS A 56 -8.54 -1.83 36.03
C LYS A 56 -8.96 -0.40 36.39
N VAL A 57 -8.21 0.62 35.96
CA VAL A 57 -8.44 2.02 36.36
C VAL A 57 -9.46 2.74 35.45
N VAL A 58 -9.90 2.12 34.35
CA VAL A 58 -10.72 2.78 33.30
C VAL A 58 -12.24 2.64 33.49
N TYR A 59 -12.72 1.92 34.51
CA TYR A 59 -14.15 1.90 34.85
C TYR A 59 -14.37 2.31 36.31
N ARG A 60 -14.66 3.60 36.52
CA ARG A 60 -15.31 4.14 37.72
C ARG A 60 -16.53 4.96 37.31
#